data_AF-A0A0C2XQH4-F1
#
_entry.id   AF-A0A0C2XQH4-F1
#
_cell.length_a   1.000
_cell.length_b   1.000
_cell.length_c   1.000
_cell.angle_alpha   90.00
_cell.angle_beta   90.00
_cell.angle_gamma   90.00
#
_symmetry.space_group_name_H-M   'P 1'
#
loop_
_entity.id
_entity.type
_entity.pdbx_description
1 polymer ?
#
loop_
_entity_poly.entity_id
_entity_poly.type
_entity_poly.pdbx_seq_one_letter_code
_entity_poly.pdbx_strand_id
1 'polypeptide(L)'
;MRHVPWMQHTLRQLKLVLPGTFITYYLGTLHNFWTILQGAGGSWALIAGLGASGLGFTTIVLFLYVLLMPWITGEEPNYQTWRESGTLASVIPVLTGSIVMGWLLAVTTLGQWSSLGYVRGTIGVSAFYALTFGLLGLIPVPRASRKRKL
;
A
#
# COMPACT_ATOMS: atom_id res chain seq x y z
N MET A 1 -17.44 -18.51 -21.56
CA MET A 1 -16.69 -17.76 -20.53
C MET A 1 -16.42 -18.72 -19.36
N ARG A 2 -15.15 -19.12 -19.13
CA ARG A 2 -14.80 -20.06 -18.05
C ARG A 2 -14.88 -19.32 -16.71
N HIS A 3 -15.75 -19.77 -15.81
CA HIS A 3 -15.74 -19.34 -14.40
C HIS A 3 -14.46 -19.87 -13.76
N VAL A 4 -13.41 -19.03 -13.72
CA VAL A 4 -12.23 -19.31 -12.92
C VAL A 4 -12.64 -19.12 -11.46
N PRO A 5 -12.52 -20.15 -10.59
CA PRO A 5 -12.93 -20.03 -9.20
C PRO A 5 -12.11 -18.93 -8.53
N TRP A 6 -12.79 -18.04 -7.78
CA TRP A 6 -12.20 -16.94 -7.01
C TRP A 6 -10.92 -17.37 -6.26
N MET A 7 -10.91 -18.60 -5.75
CA MET A 7 -9.79 -19.28 -5.10
C MET A 7 -8.47 -19.26 -5.90
N GLN A 8 -8.49 -19.38 -7.24
CA GLN A 8 -7.25 -19.37 -8.03
C GLN A 8 -6.62 -17.98 -8.12
N HIS A 9 -7.41 -16.90 -8.08
CA HIS A 9 -6.91 -15.53 -8.05
C HIS A 9 -6.36 -15.17 -6.67
N THR A 10 -7.08 -15.54 -5.61
CA THR A 10 -6.65 -15.39 -4.21
C THR A 10 -5.35 -16.16 -3.95
N LEU A 11 -5.21 -17.39 -4.46
CA LEU A 11 -3.97 -18.17 -4.34
C LEU A 11 -2.78 -17.54 -5.07
N ARG A 12 -2.99 -16.86 -6.21
CA ARG A 12 -1.91 -16.13 -6.90
C ARG A 12 -1.47 -14.89 -6.13
N GLN A 13 -2.41 -14.15 -5.54
CA GLN A 13 -2.08 -13.00 -4.69
C GLN A 13 -1.42 -13.44 -3.37
N LEU A 14 -1.86 -14.55 -2.80
CA LEU A 14 -1.25 -15.14 -1.59
C LEU A 14 0.21 -15.55 -1.81
N LYS A 15 0.56 -16.04 -3.01
CA LYS A 15 1.96 -16.32 -3.38
C LYS A 15 2.87 -15.10 -3.34
N LEU A 16 2.33 -13.88 -3.43
CA LEU A 16 3.10 -12.62 -3.30
C LEU A 16 3.15 -12.14 -1.83
N VAL A 17 2.11 -12.43 -1.05
CA VAL A 17 2.03 -12.10 0.39
C VAL A 17 3.02 -12.92 1.22
N LEU A 18 3.19 -14.20 0.90
CA LEU A 18 4.10 -15.11 1.61
C LEU A 18 5.59 -14.69 1.59
N PRO A 19 6.21 -14.37 0.44
CA PRO A 19 7.59 -13.89 0.44
C PRO A 19 7.70 -12.51 1.09
N GLY A 20 6.71 -11.63 0.94
CA GLY A 20 6.67 -10.34 1.62
C GLY A 20 6.69 -10.49 3.14
N THR A 21 5.77 -11.28 3.70
CA THR A 21 5.75 -11.60 5.14
C THR A 21 7.07 -12.23 5.61
N PHE A 22 7.59 -13.22 4.88
CA PHE A 22 8.83 -13.89 5.26
C PHE A 22 10.02 -12.93 5.31
N ILE A 23 10.21 -12.10 4.28
CA ILE A 23 11.33 -11.16 4.20
C ILE A 23 11.19 -10.05 5.26
N THR A 24 9.99 -9.49 5.43
CA THR A 24 9.73 -8.45 6.43
C THR A 24 9.96 -8.96 7.85
N TYR A 25 9.57 -10.20 8.15
CA TYR A 25 9.80 -10.84 9.45
C TYR A 25 11.27 -11.16 9.64
N TYR A 26 11.92 -11.79 8.65
CA TYR A 26 13.33 -12.17 8.71
C TYR A 26 14.27 -10.98 8.91
N LEU A 27 14.01 -9.87 8.23
CA LEU A 27 14.80 -8.64 8.39
C LEU A 27 14.41 -7.83 9.64
N GLY A 28 13.35 -8.20 10.35
CA GLY A 28 12.85 -7.41 11.47
C GLY A 28 12.53 -5.97 11.08
N THR A 29 12.08 -5.75 9.84
CA THR A 29 11.87 -4.40 9.27
C THR A 29 10.89 -3.60 10.13
N LEU A 30 9.77 -4.22 10.51
CA LEU A 30 8.78 -3.61 11.39
C LEU A 30 9.33 -3.30 12.77
N HIS A 31 10.14 -4.20 13.34
CA HIS A 31 10.73 -3.99 14.66
C HIS A 31 11.71 -2.81 14.66
N ASN A 32 12.61 -2.74 13.68
CA ASN A 32 13.56 -1.64 13.53
C ASN A 32 12.86 -0.30 13.21
N PHE A 33 11.76 -0.34 12.47
CA PHE A 33 10.98 0.87 12.23
C PHE A 33 10.26 1.33 13.50
N TRP A 34 9.73 0.39 14.27
CA TRP A 34 9.05 0.67 15.53
C TRP A 34 9.98 1.25 16.59
N THR A 35 11.23 0.76 16.69
CA THR A 35 12.22 1.32 17.61
C THR A 35 12.55 2.78 17.26
N ILE A 36 12.59 3.13 15.98
CA ILE A 36 12.77 4.53 15.54
C ILE A 36 11.58 5.39 15.98
N LEU A 37 10.35 4.89 15.83
CA LEU A 37 9.15 5.59 16.30
C LEU A 37 9.10 5.75 17.83
N GLN A 38 9.77 4.86 18.58
CA GLN A 38 9.94 4.98 20.02
C GLN A 38 11.05 5.98 20.42
N GLY A 39 11.70 6.61 19.45
CA GLY A 39 12.72 7.66 19.66
C GLY A 39 14.16 7.21 19.41
N ALA A 40 14.39 5.98 18.95
CA ALA A 40 15.73 5.57 18.53
C ALA A 40 16.17 6.40 17.30
N GLY A 41 17.36 7.01 17.37
CA GLY A 41 17.88 7.88 16.29
C GLY A 41 17.53 9.37 16.42
N GLY A 42 16.81 9.77 17.47
CA GLY A 42 16.55 11.18 17.80
C GLY A 42 15.37 11.81 17.03
N SER A 43 15.16 13.12 17.22
CA SER A 43 13.96 13.82 16.73
C SER A 43 13.80 13.78 15.21
N TRP A 44 14.90 13.82 14.45
CA TRP A 44 14.85 13.73 12.99
C TRP A 44 14.43 12.34 12.49
N ALA A 45 14.91 11.28 13.14
CA ALA A 45 14.51 9.91 12.84
C ALA A 45 13.02 9.70 13.14
N LEU A 46 12.55 10.25 14.26
CA LEU A 46 11.13 10.22 14.63
C LEU A 46 10.26 10.96 13.60
N ILE A 47 10.63 12.19 13.21
CA ILE A 47 9.89 12.97 12.21
C ILE A 47 9.86 12.22 10.86
N ALA A 48 10.99 11.67 10.42
CA ALA A 48 11.06 10.90 9.18
C ALA A 48 10.20 9.63 9.25
N GLY A 49 10.26 8.89 10.36
CA GLY A 49 9.45 7.70 10.60
C GLY A 49 7.95 8.01 10.67
N LEU A 50 7.57 9.09 11.35
CA LEU A 50 6.18 9.57 11.39
C LEU A 50 5.71 10.03 10.02
N GLY A 51 6.55 10.74 9.25
CA GLY A 51 6.26 11.15 7.89
C GLY A 51 6.04 9.96 6.95
N ALA A 52 6.93 8.96 7.00
CA ALA A 52 6.77 7.70 6.28
C ALA A 52 5.47 6.98 6.68
N SER A 53 5.16 6.92 7.98
CA SER A 53 3.94 6.30 8.50
C SER A 53 2.69 7.04 8.02
N GLY A 54 2.68 8.37 8.05
CA GLY A 54 1.59 9.21 7.57
C GLY A 54 1.35 9.05 6.07
N LEU A 55 2.41 8.99 5.26
CA LEU A 55 2.29 8.70 3.83
C LEU A 55 1.80 7.29 3.55
N GLY A 56 2.29 6.29 4.29
CA GLY A 56 1.81 4.91 4.19
C GLY A 56 0.33 4.78 4.56
N PHE A 57 -0.11 5.45 5.64
CA PHE A 57 -1.51 5.53 6.01
C PHE A 57 -2.35 6.21 4.92
N THR A 58 -1.86 7.33 4.38
CA THR A 58 -2.52 8.05 3.28
C THR A 58 -2.68 7.15 2.05
N THR A 59 -1.64 6.38 1.69
CA THR A 59 -1.70 5.37 0.62
C THR A 59 -2.82 4.36 0.88
N ILE A 60 -2.89 3.78 2.09
CA ILE A 60 -3.92 2.79 2.43
C ILE A 60 -5.32 3.40 2.31
N VAL A 61 -5.52 4.60 2.85
CA VAL A 61 -6.82 5.30 2.79
C VAL A 61 -7.23 5.59 1.36
N LEU A 62 -6.33 6.15 0.53
CA LEU A 62 -6.63 6.46 -0.87
C LEU A 62 -6.85 5.19 -1.70
N PHE A 63 -6.11 4.12 -1.43
CA PHE A 63 -6.31 2.83 -2.10
C PHE A 63 -7.71 2.27 -1.77
N LEU A 64 -8.09 2.25 -0.49
CA LEU A 64 -9.42 1.83 -0.06
C LEU A 64 -10.52 2.73 -0.64
N TYR A 65 -10.29 4.03 -0.70
CA TYR A 65 -11.22 4.97 -1.32
C TYR A 65 -11.48 4.62 -2.80
N VAL A 66 -10.42 4.39 -3.58
CA VAL A 66 -10.55 3.99 -4.99
C VAL A 66 -11.24 2.62 -5.13
N LEU A 67 -10.95 1.70 -4.22
CA LEU A 67 -11.55 0.36 -4.20
C LEU A 67 -13.06 0.39 -3.88
N LEU A 68 -13.47 1.26 -2.95
CA LEU A 68 -14.85 1.38 -2.47
C LEU A 68 -15.67 2.41 -3.24
N MET A 69 -15.04 3.18 -4.14
CA MET A 69 -15.70 4.15 -5.00
C MET A 69 -16.96 3.60 -5.71
N PRO A 70 -16.97 2.39 -6.31
CA PRO A 70 -18.17 1.86 -6.96
C PRO A 70 -19.38 1.74 -6.00
N TRP A 71 -19.13 1.56 -4.71
CA TRP A 71 -20.17 1.44 -3.70
C TRP A 71 -20.70 2.79 -3.22
N ILE A 72 -19.82 3.81 -3.16
CA ILE A 72 -20.16 5.18 -2.74
C ILE A 72 -20.91 5.91 -3.86
N THR A 73 -20.39 5.86 -5.08
CA THR A 73 -20.93 6.62 -6.22
C THR A 73 -22.00 5.84 -7.00
N GLY A 74 -22.04 4.51 -6.87
CA GLY A 74 -22.97 3.64 -7.61
C GLY A 74 -22.66 3.50 -9.12
N GLU A 75 -21.64 4.20 -9.61
CA GLU A 75 -21.14 4.15 -10.97
C GLU A 75 -19.80 3.40 -11.02
N GLU A 76 -19.56 2.66 -12.11
CA GLU A 76 -18.28 1.97 -12.30
C GLU A 76 -17.18 3.00 -12.63
N PRO A 77 -16.07 3.07 -11.86
CA PRO A 77 -14.99 4.00 -12.13
C PRO A 77 -14.37 3.71 -13.50
N ASN A 78 -14.35 4.70 -14.38
CA ASN A 78 -13.65 4.57 -15.65
C ASN A 78 -12.15 4.79 -15.45
N TYR A 79 -11.44 3.72 -15.10
CA TYR A 79 -9.99 3.75 -14.91
C TYR A 79 -9.20 4.06 -16.19
N GLN A 80 -9.79 3.89 -17.38
CA GLN A 80 -9.10 4.19 -18.65
C GLN A 80 -9.04 5.70 -18.92
N THR A 81 -10.11 6.43 -18.59
CA THR A 81 -10.22 7.89 -18.74
C THR A 81 -10.12 8.61 -17.40
N TRP A 82 -9.33 8.08 -16.47
CA TRP A 82 -9.21 8.62 -15.10
C TRP A 82 -8.81 10.10 -15.04
N ARG A 83 -8.13 10.62 -16.09
CA ARG A 83 -7.74 12.03 -16.22
C ARG A 83 -8.93 12.96 -16.52
N GLU A 84 -10.00 12.43 -17.12
CA GLU A 84 -11.20 13.19 -17.48
C GLU A 84 -12.19 13.22 -16.31
N SER A 85 -12.17 12.20 -15.45
CA SER A 85 -12.93 12.19 -14.21
C SER A 85 -12.27 13.08 -13.16
N GLY A 86 -12.94 14.16 -12.75
CA GLY A 86 -12.39 15.13 -11.79
C GLY A 86 -11.85 14.50 -10.50
N THR A 87 -12.52 13.48 -9.97
CA THR A 87 -12.10 12.81 -8.72
C THR A 87 -10.90 11.88 -8.92
N LEU A 88 -10.89 10.99 -9.92
CA LEU A 88 -9.75 10.08 -10.12
C LEU A 88 -8.51 10.82 -10.64
N ALA A 89 -8.69 11.94 -11.35
CA ALA A 89 -7.62 12.79 -11.86
C ALA A 89 -6.74 13.34 -10.73
N SER A 90 -7.31 13.59 -9.55
CA SER A 90 -6.55 14.01 -8.36
C SER A 90 -6.11 12.82 -7.51
N VAL A 91 -6.97 11.83 -7.31
CA VAL A 91 -6.71 10.72 -6.38
C VAL A 91 -5.56 9.83 -6.85
N ILE A 92 -5.50 9.47 -8.13
CA ILE A 92 -4.45 8.57 -8.64
C ILE A 92 -3.05 9.18 -8.54
N PRO A 93 -2.82 10.45 -8.94
CA PRO A 93 -1.52 11.08 -8.74
C PRO A 93 -1.13 11.26 -7.27
N VAL A 94 -2.07 11.65 -6.40
CA VAL A 94 -1.79 11.80 -4.96
C VAL A 94 -1.46 10.44 -4.34
N LEU A 95 -2.21 9.39 -4.69
CA LEU A 95 -1.89 8.01 -4.30
C LEU A 95 -0.48 7.64 -4.76
N THR A 96 -0.16 7.85 -6.04
CA THR A 96 1.15 7.53 -6.61
C THR A 96 2.28 8.28 -5.90
N GLY A 97 2.11 9.59 -5.68
CA GLY A 97 3.05 10.41 -4.92
C GLY A 97 3.21 9.93 -3.49
N SER A 98 2.13 9.57 -2.81
CA SER A 98 2.19 9.06 -1.43
C SER A 98 2.97 7.74 -1.34
N ILE A 99 2.82 6.86 -2.34
CA ILE A 99 3.54 5.58 -2.41
C ILE A 99 5.04 5.83 -2.55
N VAL A 100 5.43 6.62 -3.56
CA VAL A 100 6.84 6.87 -3.87
C VAL A 100 7.51 7.63 -2.73
N MET A 101 6.89 8.71 -2.24
CA MET A 101 7.45 9.51 -1.15
C MET A 101 7.50 8.73 0.15
N GLY A 102 6.46 7.96 0.48
CA GLY A 102 6.44 7.12 1.67
C GLY A 102 7.52 6.05 1.64
N TRP A 103 7.72 5.41 0.48
CA TRP A 103 8.76 4.40 0.31
C TRP A 103 10.15 5.01 0.47
N LEU A 104 10.41 6.15 -0.19
CA LEU A 104 11.71 6.85 -0.07
C LEU A 104 12.00 7.23 1.38
N LEU A 105 11.02 7.82 2.08
CA LEU A 105 11.16 8.16 3.49
C LEU A 105 11.38 6.94 4.38
N ALA A 106 10.70 5.82 4.12
CA ALA A 106 10.89 4.61 4.90
C ALA A 106 12.29 3.99 4.67
N VAL A 107 12.79 4.00 3.43
CA VAL A 107 14.13 3.52 3.08
C VAL A 107 15.21 4.39 3.70
N THR A 108 15.08 5.72 3.62
CA THR A 108 16.04 6.62 4.27
C THR A 108 15.97 6.48 5.79
N THR A 109 14.77 6.31 6.34
CA THR A 109 14.57 6.14 7.79
C THR A 109 15.30 4.90 8.31
N LEU A 110 15.06 3.73 7.70
CA LEU A 110 15.75 2.51 8.09
C LEU A 110 17.22 2.52 7.68
N GLY A 111 17.57 3.12 6.56
CA GLY A 111 18.94 3.16 6.06
C GLY A 111 19.88 3.97 6.95
N GLN A 112 19.38 5.08 7.49
CA GLN A 112 20.18 6.03 8.25
C GLN A 112 20.14 5.80 9.77
N TRP A 113 18.99 5.37 10.31
CA TRP A 113 18.79 5.29 11.77
C TRP A 113 18.52 3.88 12.29
N SER A 114 18.67 2.84 11.46
CA SER A 114 18.60 1.45 11.93
C SER A 114 19.85 0.64 11.57
N SER A 115 20.04 -0.49 12.24
CA SER A 115 21.14 -1.42 11.99
C SER A 115 21.02 -2.19 10.66
N LEU A 116 19.89 -2.06 9.95
CA LEU A 116 19.69 -2.68 8.64
C LEU A 116 20.56 -2.05 7.55
N GLY A 117 20.82 -0.74 7.65
CA GLY A 117 21.47 0.02 6.58
C GLY A 117 20.63 0.09 5.30
N TYR A 118 21.13 0.77 4.27
CA TYR A 118 20.36 1.06 3.05
C TYR A 118 19.96 -0.18 2.24
N VAL A 119 20.85 -1.18 2.11
CA VAL A 119 20.57 -2.36 1.27
C VAL A 119 19.44 -3.19 1.89
N ARG A 120 19.59 -3.59 3.16
CA ARG A 120 18.57 -4.41 3.83
C ARG A 120 17.33 -3.58 4.14
N GLY A 121 17.48 -2.28 4.41
CA GLY A 121 16.36 -1.33 4.54
C GLY A 121 15.51 -1.27 3.26
N THR A 122 16.13 -1.11 2.09
CA THR A 122 15.43 -1.08 0.80
C THR A 122 14.67 -2.39 0.55
N ILE A 123 15.30 -3.53 0.79
CA ILE A 123 14.67 -4.84 0.63
C ILE A 123 13.50 -4.99 1.61
N GLY A 124 13.69 -4.64 2.88
CA GLY A 124 12.69 -4.72 3.94
C GLY A 124 11.46 -3.86 3.67
N VAL A 125 11.66 -2.59 3.31
CA VAL A 125 10.57 -1.66 2.98
C VAL A 125 9.81 -2.15 1.74
N SER A 126 10.53 -2.60 0.70
CA SER A 126 9.89 -3.11 -0.51
C SER A 126 9.09 -4.37 -0.25
N ALA A 127 9.60 -5.29 0.58
CA ALA A 127 8.86 -6.47 1.03
C ALA A 127 7.61 -6.09 1.83
N PHE A 128 7.71 -5.07 2.70
CA PHE A 128 6.57 -4.58 3.47
C PHE A 128 5.51 -3.91 2.59
N TYR A 129 5.91 -3.15 1.56
CA TYR A 129 4.99 -2.58 0.57
C TYR A 129 4.32 -3.67 -0.25
N ALA A 130 5.07 -4.68 -0.72
CA ALA A 130 4.53 -5.82 -1.44
C ALA A 130 3.54 -6.62 -0.59
N LEU A 131 3.85 -6.81 0.70
CA LEU A 131 2.95 -7.41 1.67
C LEU A 131 1.65 -6.59 1.81
N THR A 132 1.77 -5.28 2.04
CA THR A 132 0.64 -4.38 2.24
C THR A 132 -0.28 -4.36 1.02
N PHE A 133 0.26 -4.18 -0.19
CA PHE A 133 -0.53 -4.22 -1.41
C PHE A 133 -1.08 -5.62 -1.71
N GLY A 134 -0.34 -6.67 -1.39
CA GLY A 134 -0.80 -8.04 -1.49
C GLY A 134 -2.04 -8.26 -0.63
N LEU A 135 -2.02 -7.82 0.63
CA LEU A 135 -3.16 -7.89 1.55
C LEU A 135 -4.33 -7.03 1.08
N LEU A 136 -4.09 -5.80 0.66
CA LEU A 136 -5.13 -4.92 0.11
C LEU A 136 -5.76 -5.52 -1.16
N GLY A 137 -4.97 -6.18 -2.00
CA GLY A 137 -5.44 -6.85 -3.21
C GLY A 137 -6.32 -8.07 -2.97
N LEU A 138 -6.27 -8.66 -1.76
CA LEU A 138 -7.19 -9.74 -1.35
C LEU A 138 -8.60 -9.22 -1.03
N ILE A 139 -8.75 -7.90 -0.82
CA ILE A 139 -10.06 -7.29 -0.55
C ILE A 139 -10.90 -7.37 -1.83
N PRO A 140 -12.07 -8.03 -1.81
CA PRO A 140 -12.90 -8.16 -2.99
C PRO A 140 -13.44 -6.80 -3.41
N VAL A 141 -13.28 -6.45 -4.70
CA VAL A 141 -13.85 -5.24 -5.29
C VAL A 141 -15.38 -5.39 -5.33
N PRO A 142 -16.15 -4.49 -4.70
CA PRO A 142 -17.60 -4.46 -4.85
C PRO A 142 -17.97 -4.18 -6.31
N ARG A 143 -18.82 -5.02 -6.90
CA ARG A 143 -19.40 -4.72 -8.22
C ARG A 143 -20.61 -3.82 -8.02
N ALA A 144 -20.71 -2.74 -8.79
CA ALA A 144 -21.91 -1.90 -8.77
C ALA A 144 -23.12 -2.78 -9.14
N SER A 145 -24.11 -2.88 -8.25
CA SER A 145 -25.36 -3.56 -8.57
C SER A 145 -26.09 -2.73 -9.60
N ARG A 146 -26.03 -3.15 -10.87
CA ARG A 146 -26.82 -2.57 -11.97
C ARG A 146 -28.29 -2.56 -11.55
N LYS A 147 -28.79 -1.43 -11.06
CA LYS A 147 -30.24 -1.22 -10.91
C LYS A 147 -30.81 -1.28 -12.32
N ARG A 148 -31.45 -2.41 -12.63
CA ARG A 148 -32.28 -2.59 -13.82
C ARG A 148 -33.36 -1.52 -13.74
N LYS A 149 -33.22 -0.44 -14.52
CA LYS A 149 -34.32 0.50 -14.74
C LYS A 149 -35.45 -0.32 -15.38
N LEU A 150 -36.57 -0.43 -14.66
CA LEU A 150 -37.86 -0.88 -15.18
C LEU A 150 -38.47 0.26 -15.99
#